data_AF-A0A507QKP4-F1
#
_entry.id   AF-A0A507QKP4-F1
#
_cell.length_a   1.000
_cell.length_b   1.000
_cell.length_c   1.000
_cell.angle_alpha   90.00
_cell.angle_beta   90.00
_cell.angle_gamma   90.00
#
_symmetry.space_group_name_H-M   'P 1'
#
loop_
_entity.id
_entity.type
_entity.pdbx_description
1 polymer ?
#
loop_
_entity_poly.entity_id
_entity_poly.type
_entity_poly.pdbx_seq_one_letter_code
_entity_poly.pdbx_strand_id
1 'polypeptide(L)'
;MQTPQYGALGAALQLARVFQMCSLIAIIGMTANFISEIVSNDLTPPDVLIGTISIACTVIIYCIITSILYLDDILPFLATAIMDTLCLVAVIVVAVIVGKPLSYLKCSEIGNEAAASSKTSAYAFTRNLDSVVDQISGKVVKYVNWIGMSRAVCLETKAIWGLTIALCILFFFSAICSICLWRQKKRAGAQKLDG
;
A
#
# COMPACT_ATOMS: atom_id res chain seq x y z
N MET A 1 20.51 -21.94 8.53
CA MET A 1 20.68 -20.47 8.60
C MET A 1 22.12 -20.15 8.25
N GLN A 2 22.42 -19.95 6.97
CA GLN A 2 23.73 -19.47 6.54
C GLN A 2 23.78 -17.96 6.80
N THR A 3 24.86 -17.52 7.42
CA THR A 3 25.18 -16.10 7.67
C THR A 3 25.13 -15.29 6.38
N PRO A 4 24.62 -14.04 6.40
CA PRO A 4 24.44 -13.27 5.17
C PRO A 4 25.79 -12.92 4.56
N GLN A 5 26.07 -13.39 3.34
CA GLN A 5 27.29 -13.03 2.58
C GLN A 5 27.46 -11.52 2.38
N TYR A 6 26.38 -10.75 2.53
CA TYR A 6 26.34 -9.28 2.39
C TYR A 6 26.34 -8.51 3.73
N GLY A 7 26.68 -9.16 4.85
CA GLY A 7 26.77 -8.55 6.17
C GLY A 7 25.44 -7.94 6.66
N ALA A 8 25.52 -6.90 7.50
CA ALA A 8 24.35 -6.25 8.11
C ALA A 8 23.38 -5.65 7.08
N LEU A 9 23.89 -5.21 5.93
CA LEU A 9 23.10 -4.54 4.91
C LEU A 9 22.22 -5.53 4.13
N GLY A 10 22.72 -6.75 3.91
CA GLY A 10 21.93 -7.86 3.39
C GLY A 10 20.85 -8.36 4.36
N ALA A 11 21.19 -8.44 5.65
CA ALA A 11 20.19 -8.77 6.68
C ALA A 11 19.07 -7.72 6.77
N ALA A 12 19.43 -6.43 6.69
CA ALA A 12 18.45 -5.35 6.68
C ALA A 12 17.52 -5.40 5.46
N LEU A 13 18.04 -5.75 4.28
CA LEU A 13 17.23 -5.93 3.07
C LEU A 13 16.22 -7.09 3.24
N GLN A 14 16.66 -8.23 3.76
CA GLN A 14 15.79 -9.37 4.02
C GLN A 14 14.71 -9.05 5.06
N LEU A 15 15.09 -8.36 6.14
CA LEU A 15 14.14 -7.94 7.16
C LEU A 15 13.09 -6.97 6.60
N ALA A 16 13.52 -6.01 5.77
CA ALA A 16 12.62 -5.09 5.09
C ALA A 16 11.63 -5.84 4.18
N ARG A 17 12.08 -6.86 3.45
CA ARG A 17 11.21 -7.72 2.61
C ARG A 17 10.16 -8.45 3.42
N VAL A 18 10.54 -9.02 4.57
CA VAL A 18 9.58 -9.71 5.47
C VAL A 18 8.52 -8.73 5.96
N PHE A 19 8.91 -7.54 6.42
CA PHE A 19 7.94 -6.54 6.85
C PHE A 19 7.03 -6.06 5.71
N GLN A 20 7.59 -5.85 4.49
CA GLN A 20 6.79 -5.53 3.31
C GLN A 20 5.74 -6.60 3.02
N MET A 21 6.13 -7.87 3.05
CA MET A 21 5.24 -9.01 2.81
C MET A 21 4.13 -9.07 3.87
N CYS A 22 4.47 -8.98 5.16
CA CYS A 22 3.48 -9.00 6.23
C CYS A 22 2.46 -7.85 6.11
N SER A 23 2.92 -6.63 5.81
CA SER A 23 2.05 -5.48 5.61
C SER A 23 1.13 -5.64 4.38
N LEU A 24 1.64 -6.18 3.28
CA LEU A 24 0.84 -6.44 2.08
C LEU A 24 -0.24 -7.50 2.31
N ILE A 25 0.09 -8.59 3.02
CA ILE A 25 -0.89 -9.63 3.39
C ILE A 25 -1.99 -9.03 4.26
N ALA A 26 -1.63 -8.19 5.23
CA ALA A 26 -2.61 -7.51 6.08
C ALA A 26 -3.53 -6.60 5.27
N ILE A 27 -2.98 -5.79 4.35
CA ILE A 27 -3.77 -4.94 3.44
C ILE A 27 -4.73 -5.77 2.59
N ILE A 28 -4.25 -6.86 1.98
CA ILE A 28 -5.09 -7.76 1.17
C ILE A 28 -6.21 -8.35 2.02
N GLY A 29 -5.91 -8.83 3.24
CA GLY A 29 -6.90 -9.41 4.15
C GLY A 29 -8.00 -8.43 4.56
N MET A 30 -7.63 -7.22 5.00
CA MET A 30 -8.60 -6.18 5.36
C MET A 30 -9.44 -5.75 4.15
N THR A 31 -8.81 -5.62 2.98
CA THR A 31 -9.54 -5.21 1.76
C THR A 31 -10.47 -6.32 1.23
N ALA A 32 -10.11 -7.59 1.40
CA ALA A 32 -10.98 -8.71 1.03
C ALA A 32 -12.26 -8.72 1.86
N ASN A 33 -12.17 -8.43 3.17
CA ASN A 33 -13.33 -8.34 4.06
C ASN A 33 -14.28 -7.20 3.63
N PHE A 34 -13.71 -6.07 3.18
CA PHE A 34 -14.48 -4.97 2.62
C PHE A 34 -15.21 -5.33 1.31
N ILE A 35 -14.57 -6.10 0.43
CA ILE A 35 -15.25 -6.56 -0.79
C ILE A 35 -16.41 -7.48 -0.43
N SER A 36 -16.23 -8.43 0.51
CA SER A 36 -17.34 -9.30 0.92
C SER A 36 -18.50 -8.52 1.52
N GLU A 37 -18.23 -7.48 2.30
CA GLU A 37 -19.27 -6.64 2.89
C GLU A 37 -19.98 -5.77 1.84
N ILE A 38 -19.26 -5.24 0.84
CA ILE A 38 -19.85 -4.49 -0.27
C ILE A 38 -20.76 -5.38 -1.13
N VAL A 39 -20.28 -6.58 -1.46
CA VAL A 39 -21.04 -7.56 -2.26
C VAL A 39 -22.25 -8.08 -1.50
N SER A 40 -22.13 -8.33 -0.19
CA SER A 40 -23.27 -8.78 0.63
C SER A 40 -24.38 -7.74 0.75
N ASN A 41 -24.09 -6.47 0.47
CA ASN A 41 -25.05 -5.38 0.45
C ASN A 41 -25.57 -5.04 -0.96
N ASP A 42 -25.34 -5.89 -1.97
CA ASP A 42 -25.74 -5.68 -3.38
C ASP A 42 -25.19 -4.39 -4.02
N LEU A 43 -24.02 -3.94 -3.55
CA LEU A 43 -23.33 -2.75 -4.03
C LEU A 43 -22.12 -3.15 -4.89
N THR A 44 -21.80 -2.33 -5.90
CA THR A 44 -20.59 -2.54 -6.70
C THR A 44 -19.38 -1.86 -6.04
N PRO A 45 -18.24 -2.55 -5.86
CA PRO A 45 -17.07 -1.97 -5.22
C PRO A 45 -16.45 -0.85 -6.09
N PRO A 46 -15.93 0.22 -5.45
CA PRO A 46 -15.35 1.34 -6.19
C PRO A 46 -14.04 0.95 -6.88
N ASP A 47 -13.80 1.49 -8.07
CA ASP A 47 -12.63 1.20 -8.92
C ASP A 47 -11.29 1.40 -8.20
N VAL A 48 -11.23 2.35 -7.26
CA VAL A 48 -10.04 2.63 -6.45
C VAL A 48 -9.64 1.42 -5.60
N LEU A 49 -10.61 0.68 -5.05
CA LEU A 49 -10.36 -0.51 -4.23
C LEU A 49 -9.82 -1.65 -5.10
N ILE A 50 -10.41 -1.83 -6.28
CA ILE A 50 -10.02 -2.83 -7.27
C ILE A 50 -8.58 -2.58 -7.74
N GLY A 51 -8.27 -1.32 -8.09
CA GLY A 51 -6.92 -0.92 -8.48
C GLY A 51 -5.89 -1.13 -7.37
N THR A 52 -6.25 -0.81 -6.12
CA THR A 52 -5.38 -0.99 -4.95
C THR A 52 -5.05 -2.47 -4.72
N ILE A 53 -6.04 -3.37 -4.79
CA ILE A 53 -5.82 -4.81 -4.65
C ILE A 53 -4.95 -5.34 -5.80
N SER A 54 -5.20 -4.93 -7.03
CA SER A 54 -4.41 -5.38 -8.18
C SER A 54 -2.93 -5.03 -8.02
N ILE A 55 -2.63 -3.80 -7.57
CA ILE A 55 -1.26 -3.36 -7.30
C ILE A 55 -0.68 -4.14 -6.12
N ALA A 56 -1.42 -4.28 -5.01
CA ALA A 56 -0.95 -5.03 -3.84
C ALA A 56 -0.59 -6.48 -4.16
N CYS A 57 -1.41 -7.18 -4.96
CA CYS A 57 -1.14 -8.53 -5.44
C CYS A 57 0.11 -8.61 -6.34
N THR A 58 0.31 -7.63 -7.21
CA THR A 58 1.50 -7.58 -8.07
C THR A 58 2.76 -7.36 -7.24
N VAL A 59 2.70 -6.44 -6.27
CA VAL A 59 3.83 -6.07 -5.41
C VAL A 59 4.22 -7.21 -4.47
N ILE A 60 3.26 -7.95 -3.90
CA ILE A 60 3.60 -9.09 -3.02
C ILE A 60 4.28 -10.21 -3.80
N ILE A 61 3.83 -10.54 -5.01
CA ILE A 61 4.49 -11.53 -5.87
C ILE A 61 5.92 -11.09 -6.18
N TYR A 62 6.13 -9.81 -6.52
CA TYR A 62 7.45 -9.24 -6.72
C TYR A 62 8.35 -9.39 -5.48
N CYS A 63 7.83 -9.11 -4.28
CA CYS A 63 8.57 -9.28 -3.03
C CYS A 63 8.96 -10.75 -2.78
N ILE A 64 8.07 -11.71 -3.08
CA ILE A 64 8.36 -13.15 -2.96
C ILE A 64 9.50 -13.55 -3.90
N ILE A 65 9.36 -13.24 -5.19
CA ILE A 65 10.36 -13.61 -6.21
C ILE A 65 11.71 -13.01 -5.85
N THR A 66 11.75 -11.72 -5.49
CA THR A 66 12.99 -11.03 -5.12
C THR A 66 13.61 -11.60 -3.84
N SER A 67 12.79 -12.08 -2.90
CA SER A 67 13.28 -12.71 -1.67
C SER A 67 13.93 -14.08 -1.97
N ILE A 68 13.31 -14.90 -2.82
CA ILE A 68 13.89 -16.18 -3.27
C ILE A 68 15.20 -15.92 -4.02
N LEU A 69 15.18 -14.99 -4.98
CA LEU A 69 16.33 -14.68 -5.81
C LEU A 69 17.51 -14.08 -5.02
N TYR A 70 17.23 -13.46 -3.87
CA TYR A 70 18.25 -13.05 -2.90
C TYR A 70 18.82 -14.25 -2.12
N LEU A 71 17.99 -15.20 -1.70
CA LEU A 71 18.45 -16.41 -1.02
C LEU A 71 19.35 -17.27 -1.94
N ASP A 72 19.06 -17.26 -3.23
CA ASP A 72 19.85 -17.95 -4.26
C ASP A 72 21.10 -17.17 -4.71
N ASP A 73 21.38 -16.00 -4.12
CA ASP A 73 22.56 -15.14 -4.38
C ASP A 73 22.75 -14.65 -5.84
N ILE A 74 21.74 -14.86 -6.68
CA ILE A 74 21.74 -14.47 -8.10
C ILE A 74 21.09 -13.10 -8.36
N LEU A 75 20.79 -12.35 -7.30
CA LEU A 75 20.02 -11.12 -7.40
C LEU A 75 20.81 -9.99 -8.10
N PRO A 76 20.29 -9.43 -9.22
CA PRO A 76 20.83 -8.22 -9.81
C PRO A 76 20.40 -6.97 -9.00
N PHE A 77 21.21 -6.58 -8.01
CA PHE A 77 20.93 -5.47 -7.08
C PHE A 77 20.48 -4.15 -7.75
N LEU A 78 21.02 -3.83 -8.93
CA LEU A 78 20.63 -2.62 -9.67
C LEU A 78 19.22 -2.72 -10.23
N ALA A 79 18.85 -3.87 -10.81
CA ALA A 79 17.50 -4.09 -11.32
C ALA A 79 16.48 -4.11 -10.17
N THR A 80 16.84 -4.72 -9.04
CA THR A 80 16.02 -4.69 -7.82
C THR A 80 15.80 -3.27 -7.32
N ALA A 81 16.83 -2.42 -7.28
CA ALA A 81 16.67 -1.02 -6.85
C ALA A 81 15.72 -0.22 -7.76
N ILE A 82 15.78 -0.45 -9.07
CA ILE A 82 14.88 0.20 -10.04
C ILE A 82 13.44 -0.27 -9.82
N MET A 83 13.24 -1.59 -9.67
CA MET A 83 11.92 -2.15 -9.42
C MET A 83 11.34 -1.71 -8.07
N ASP A 84 12.14 -1.64 -7.01
CA ASP A 84 11.71 -1.11 -5.71
C ASP A 84 11.29 0.35 -5.81
N THR A 85 11.97 1.15 -6.63
CA THR A 85 11.61 2.56 -6.88
C THR A 85 10.31 2.66 -7.67
N LEU A 86 10.08 1.78 -8.65
CA LEU A 86 8.81 1.71 -9.38
C LEU A 86 7.66 1.29 -8.45
N CYS A 87 7.87 0.28 -7.60
CA CYS A 87 6.90 -0.12 -6.58
C CYS A 87 6.63 1.02 -5.58
N LEU A 88 7.66 1.75 -5.16
CA LEU A 88 7.52 2.93 -4.29
C LEU A 88 6.59 3.97 -4.92
N VAL A 89 6.80 4.32 -6.20
CA VAL A 89 5.94 5.28 -6.91
C VAL A 89 4.49 4.79 -6.98
N ALA A 90 4.27 3.50 -7.30
CA ALA A 90 2.94 2.93 -7.34
C ALA A 90 2.23 3.00 -5.97
N VAL A 91 2.92 2.63 -4.88
CA VAL A 91 2.38 2.67 -3.52
C VAL A 91 2.14 4.12 -3.05
N ILE A 92 2.95 5.09 -3.46
CA ILE A 92 2.71 6.52 -3.20
C ILE A 92 1.41 6.99 -3.86
N VAL A 93 1.17 6.62 -5.13
CA VAL A 93 -0.06 6.99 -5.83
C VAL A 93 -1.29 6.44 -5.10
N VAL A 94 -1.23 5.16 -4.68
CA VAL A 94 -2.28 4.55 -3.85
C VAL A 94 -2.46 5.31 -2.53
N ALA A 95 -1.38 5.61 -1.82
CA ALA A 95 -1.42 6.35 -0.55
C ALA A 95 -2.05 7.74 -0.68
N VAL A 96 -1.80 8.45 -1.79
CA VAL A 96 -2.36 9.77 -2.04
C VAL A 96 -3.85 9.68 -2.41
N ILE A 97 -4.24 8.75 -3.27
CA ILE A 97 -5.64 8.60 -3.70
C ILE A 97 -6.52 8.18 -2.50
N VAL A 98 -6.06 7.20 -1.72
CA VAL A 98 -6.74 6.70 -0.52
C VAL A 98 -6.69 7.72 0.63
N GLY A 99 -5.57 8.45 0.78
CA GLY A 99 -5.35 9.37 1.90
C GLY A 99 -6.12 10.68 1.83
N LYS A 100 -6.39 11.20 0.63
CA LYS A 100 -7.09 12.49 0.43
C LYS A 100 -8.39 12.62 1.23
N PRO A 101 -9.36 11.69 1.16
CA PRO A 101 -10.58 11.81 1.94
C PRO A 101 -10.35 11.53 3.44
N LEU A 102 -9.43 10.62 3.79
CA LEU A 102 -9.15 10.20 5.17
C LEU A 102 -8.57 11.32 6.04
N SER A 103 -7.81 12.24 5.44
CA SER A 103 -7.23 13.36 6.18
C SER A 103 -8.29 14.29 6.79
N TYR A 104 -9.53 14.25 6.29
CA TYR A 104 -10.64 15.09 6.74
C TYR A 104 -11.67 14.34 7.59
N LEU A 105 -11.51 13.03 7.78
CA LEU A 105 -12.46 12.17 8.51
C LEU A 105 -12.06 11.99 9.98
N LYS A 106 -12.98 12.30 10.90
CA LYS A 106 -12.89 11.97 12.32
C LYS A 106 -13.76 10.74 12.61
N CYS A 107 -13.13 9.58 12.79
CA CYS A 107 -13.86 8.32 13.05
C CYS A 107 -14.52 8.25 14.45
N SER A 108 -14.26 9.19 15.37
CA SER A 108 -14.92 9.22 16.70
C SER A 108 -16.36 9.70 16.65
N GLU A 109 -16.71 10.50 15.65
CA GLU A 109 -18.03 11.15 15.54
C GLU A 109 -19.04 10.29 14.77
N ILE A 110 -18.59 9.18 14.19
CA ILE A 110 -19.44 8.24 13.45
C ILE A 110 -20.16 7.35 14.46
N GLY A 111 -21.46 7.58 14.65
CA GLY A 111 -22.36 6.77 15.49
C GLY A 111 -23.00 7.48 16.68
N ASN A 112 -22.76 8.78 16.91
CA ASN A 112 -23.49 9.52 17.94
C ASN A 112 -24.81 10.05 17.35
N GLU A 113 -25.95 9.61 17.87
CA GLU A 113 -27.31 9.79 17.30
C GLU A 113 -27.79 11.25 17.11
N ALA A 114 -26.99 12.25 17.50
CA ALA A 114 -27.23 13.67 17.22
C ALA A 114 -26.60 14.17 15.89
N ALA A 115 -25.79 13.35 15.21
CA ALA A 115 -25.00 13.74 14.03
C ALA A 115 -25.65 13.41 12.67
N ALA A 116 -26.91 12.95 12.64
CA ALA A 116 -27.66 12.78 11.39
C ALA A 116 -27.86 14.11 10.62
N SER A 117 -27.69 15.25 11.30
CA SER A 117 -27.88 16.60 10.74
C SER A 117 -26.61 17.48 10.68
N SER A 118 -25.48 17.10 11.29
CA SER A 118 -24.24 17.92 11.30
C SER A 118 -23.23 17.45 10.24
N LYS A 119 -23.70 17.48 8.99
CA LYS A 119 -22.91 17.44 7.75
C LYS A 119 -22.03 18.70 7.63
N THR A 120 -21.02 18.86 8.48
CA THR A 120 -20.22 20.10 8.49
C THR A 120 -19.23 20.16 7.33
N SER A 121 -19.68 20.87 6.29
CA SER A 121 -19.00 21.58 5.20
C SER A 121 -18.23 20.82 4.11
N ALA A 122 -17.36 19.86 4.39
CA ALA A 122 -16.57 19.23 3.31
C ALA A 122 -17.28 18.02 2.68
N TYR A 123 -17.93 17.20 3.50
CA TYR A 123 -18.66 16.01 3.06
C TYR A 123 -19.97 16.35 2.33
N ALA A 124 -20.61 17.46 2.71
CA ALA A 124 -21.78 18.00 2.02
C ALA A 124 -21.42 18.50 0.60
N PHE A 125 -20.26 19.15 0.44
CA PHE A 125 -19.78 19.62 -0.86
C PHE A 125 -19.52 18.45 -1.82
N THR A 126 -18.84 17.40 -1.33
CA THR A 126 -18.63 16.18 -2.13
C THR A 126 -19.95 15.48 -2.45
N ARG A 127 -20.90 15.38 -1.50
CA ARG A 127 -22.26 14.83 -1.73
C ARG A 127 -23.06 15.58 -2.81
N ASN A 128 -22.93 16.90 -2.90
CA ASN A 128 -23.62 17.71 -3.90
C ASN A 128 -23.02 17.53 -5.32
N LEU A 129 -21.70 17.35 -5.41
CA LEU A 129 -21.05 16.90 -6.65
C LEU A 129 -21.39 15.44 -6.96
N ASP A 130 -21.61 14.63 -5.92
CA ASP A 130 -22.00 13.23 -6.03
C ASP A 130 -23.41 13.05 -6.58
N SER A 131 -24.39 13.80 -6.08
CA SER A 131 -25.79 13.71 -6.52
C SER A 131 -25.99 14.04 -8.00
N VAL A 132 -25.12 14.87 -8.58
CA VAL A 132 -25.13 15.19 -10.03
C VAL A 132 -24.54 14.04 -10.85
N VAL A 133 -23.64 13.24 -10.28
CA VAL A 133 -23.02 12.07 -10.94
C VAL A 133 -23.84 10.79 -10.73
N ASP A 134 -24.50 10.64 -9.57
CA ASP A 134 -25.40 9.53 -9.24
C ASP A 134 -26.62 9.48 -10.18
N GLN A 135 -27.02 10.64 -10.72
CA GLN A 135 -28.05 10.74 -11.74
C GLN A 135 -27.63 10.14 -13.10
N ILE A 136 -26.34 9.87 -13.29
CA ILE A 136 -25.73 9.40 -14.54
C ILE A 136 -25.21 7.95 -14.44
N SER A 137 -24.93 7.43 -13.23
CA SER A 137 -24.35 6.09 -13.05
C SER A 137 -25.07 5.31 -11.96
N GLY A 138 -26.05 4.50 -12.35
CA GLY A 138 -26.77 3.62 -11.43
C GLY A 138 -25.84 2.71 -10.62
N LYS A 139 -26.11 2.61 -9.31
CA LYS A 139 -25.60 1.61 -8.33
C LYS A 139 -24.11 1.63 -7.94
N VAL A 140 -23.28 2.58 -8.39
CA VAL A 140 -21.87 2.64 -7.96
C VAL A 140 -21.71 3.42 -6.65
N VAL A 141 -21.40 2.74 -5.55
CA VAL A 141 -21.12 3.41 -4.27
C VAL A 141 -19.74 4.04 -4.31
N LYS A 142 -19.68 5.36 -4.28
CA LYS A 142 -18.40 6.07 -4.23
C LYS A 142 -17.65 5.76 -2.94
N TYR A 143 -16.34 5.55 -3.07
CA TYR A 143 -15.39 5.26 -2.00
C TYR A 143 -15.58 6.16 -0.76
N VAL A 144 -15.81 7.46 -0.97
CA VAL A 144 -16.00 8.45 0.11
C VAL A 144 -17.27 8.24 0.93
N ASN A 145 -18.33 7.70 0.33
CA ASN A 145 -19.59 7.43 1.02
C ASN A 145 -19.53 6.15 1.85
N TRP A 146 -18.71 5.19 1.41
CA TRP A 146 -18.52 3.90 2.07
C TRP A 146 -17.58 3.99 3.29
N ILE A 147 -16.49 4.75 3.21
CA ILE A 147 -15.55 4.93 4.35
C ILE A 147 -16.18 5.65 5.56
N GLY A 148 -17.29 6.37 5.35
CA GLY A 148 -18.07 7.04 6.39
C GLY A 148 -19.29 6.26 6.88
N MET A 149 -19.51 5.03 6.39
CA MET A 149 -20.72 4.24 6.67
C MET A 149 -20.76 3.74 8.12
N SER A 150 -19.62 3.35 8.69
CA SER A 150 -19.51 2.89 10.06
C SER A 150 -18.16 3.24 10.68
N ARG A 151 -18.11 3.30 12.01
CA ARG A 151 -16.88 3.57 12.76
C ARG A 151 -15.83 2.48 12.51
N ALA A 152 -16.26 1.22 12.39
CA ALA A 152 -15.40 0.10 12.09
C ALA A 152 -14.73 0.27 10.72
N VAL A 153 -15.52 0.53 9.67
CA VAL A 153 -15.00 0.73 8.30
C VAL A 153 -14.04 1.93 8.21
N CYS A 154 -14.34 3.02 8.92
CA CYS A 154 -13.46 4.20 8.99
C CYS A 154 -12.10 3.87 9.62
N LEU A 155 -12.08 3.14 10.74
CA LEU A 155 -10.85 2.75 11.44
C LEU A 155 -10.02 1.76 10.64
N GLU A 156 -10.66 0.74 10.07
CA GLU A 156 -10.03 -0.26 9.21
C GLU A 156 -9.38 0.40 7.98
N THR A 157 -10.10 1.32 7.31
CA THR A 157 -9.54 2.05 6.16
C THR A 157 -8.38 2.96 6.55
N LYS A 158 -8.44 3.57 7.73
CA LYS A 158 -7.34 4.38 8.28
C LYS A 158 -6.11 3.52 8.58
N ALA A 159 -6.31 2.27 9.05
CA ALA A 159 -5.23 1.31 9.25
C ALA A 159 -4.57 0.90 7.93
N ILE A 160 -5.36 0.60 6.88
CA ILE A 160 -4.84 0.30 5.53
C ILE A 160 -4.00 1.46 5.00
N TRP A 161 -4.47 2.70 5.15
CA TRP A 161 -3.71 3.88 4.74
C TRP A 161 -2.38 4.02 5.48
N GLY A 162 -2.38 3.82 6.81
CA GLY A 162 -1.17 3.83 7.63
C GLY A 162 -0.16 2.75 7.21
N LEU A 163 -0.64 1.53 6.94
CA LEU A 163 0.19 0.43 6.43
C LEU A 163 0.75 0.74 5.04
N THR A 164 -0.01 1.45 4.19
CA THR A 164 0.47 1.89 2.87
C THR A 164 1.61 2.90 3.00
N ILE A 165 1.55 3.82 3.96
CA ILE A 165 2.66 4.75 4.25
C ILE A 165 3.89 3.99 4.77
N ALA A 166 3.69 3.02 5.67
CA ALA A 166 4.78 2.19 6.16
C ALA A 166 5.48 1.43 5.02
N LEU A 167 4.70 0.90 4.06
CA LEU A 167 5.23 0.27 2.85
C LEU A 167 6.07 1.23 2.01
N CYS A 168 5.65 2.50 1.84
CA CYS A 168 6.47 3.50 1.15
C CYS A 168 7.86 3.64 1.82
N ILE A 169 7.90 3.75 3.14
CA ILE A 169 9.17 3.87 3.88
C ILE A 169 10.03 2.61 3.68
N LEU A 170 9.43 1.42 3.75
CA LEU A 170 10.15 0.17 3.56
C LEU A 170 10.70 0.00 2.13
N PHE A 171 9.93 0.37 1.09
CA PHE A 171 10.41 0.33 -0.29
C PHE A 171 11.54 1.32 -0.55
N PHE A 172 11.45 2.52 0.02
CA PHE A 172 12.53 3.50 -0.04
C PHE A 172 13.80 2.98 0.63
N PHE A 173 13.67 2.40 1.82
CA PHE A 173 14.79 1.78 2.54
C PHE A 173 15.39 0.61 1.73
N SER A 174 14.55 -0.27 1.17
CA SER A 174 14.97 -1.39 0.32
C SER A 174 15.74 -0.93 -0.93
N ALA A 175 15.28 0.15 -1.57
CA ALA A 175 15.96 0.74 -2.72
C ALA A 175 17.37 1.26 -2.33
N ILE A 176 17.48 1.97 -1.20
CA ILE A 176 18.78 2.44 -0.69
C ILE A 176 19.71 1.26 -0.37
N CYS A 177 19.23 0.24 0.34
CA CYS A 177 20.01 -0.95 0.64
C CYS A 177 20.51 -1.63 -0.64
N SER A 178 19.64 -1.78 -1.64
CA SER A 178 19.99 -2.38 -2.94
C SER A 178 21.04 -1.57 -3.70
N ILE A 179 20.94 -0.23 -3.70
CA ILE A 179 21.95 0.66 -4.31
C ILE A 179 23.30 0.53 -3.59
N CYS A 180 23.29 0.49 -2.26
CA CYS A 180 24.50 0.33 -1.45
C CYS A 180 25.17 -1.02 -1.69
N LEU A 181 24.41 -2.12 -1.76
CA LEU A 181 24.94 -3.44 -2.11
C LEU A 181 25.51 -3.47 -3.52
N TRP A 182 24.83 -2.84 -4.48
CA TRP A 182 25.35 -2.72 -5.85
C TRP A 182 26.68 -1.96 -5.90
N ARG A 183 26.80 -0.84 -5.17
CA ARG A 183 28.06 -0.09 -5.06
C ARG A 183 29.17 -0.91 -4.41
N GLN A 184 28.87 -1.68 -3.36
CA GLN A 184 29.84 -2.57 -2.72
C GLN A 184 30.30 -3.68 -3.67
N LYS A 185 29.38 -4.35 -4.36
CA LYS A 185 29.69 -5.39 -5.36
C LYS A 185 30.55 -4.85 -6.50
N LYS A 186 30.26 -3.63 -6.99
CA LYS A 186 31.07 -2.98 -8.03
C LYS A 186 32.49 -2.66 -7.55
N ARG A 187 32.66 -2.19 -6.32
CA ARG A 187 33.98 -1.90 -5.73
C ARG A 187 34.81 -3.17 -5.51
N ALA A 188 34.19 -4.24 -5.03
CA ALA A 188 34.86 -5.54 -4.87
C ALA A 188 35.27 -6.17 -6.21
N GLY A 189 34.48 -5.96 -7.27
CA GLY A 189 34.84 -6.38 -8.63
C GLY A 189 36.02 -5.61 -9.22
N ALA A 190 36.12 -4.29 -8.97
CA ALA A 190 37.23 -3.47 -9.44
C ALA A 190 38.58 -3.88 -8.80
N GLN A 191 38.60 -4.17 -7.50
CA GLN A 191 39.81 -4.61 -6.80
C GLN A 191 40.36 -5.97 -7.28
N LYS A 192 39.52 -6.83 -7.88
CA LYS A 192 39.95 -8.13 -8.43
C LYS A 192 40.57 -8.02 -9.84
N LEU A 193 40.45 -6.87 -10.51
CA LEU A 193 41.01 -6.65 -11.85
C LEU A 193 42.39 -5.98 -11.80
N ASP A 194 42.72 -5.33 -10.68
CA ASP A 194 43.97 -4.58 -10.46
C ASP A 194 45.04 -5.38 -9.67
N GLY A 195 44.79 -6.64 -9.30
CA GLY A 195 45.71 -7.50 -8.54
C GLY A 195 45.89 -8.86 -9.17
#